data_AF-A0A7V9RWJ6-F1
#
_entry.id   AF-A0A7V9RWJ6-F1
#
_cell.length_a   1.000
_cell.length_b   1.000
_cell.length_c   1.000
_cell.angle_alpha   90.00
_cell.angle_beta   90.00
_cell.angle_gamma   90.00
#
_symmetry.space_group_name_H-M   'P 1'
#
loop_
_entity.id
_entity.type
_entity.pdbx_description
1 polymer ?
#
loop_
_entity_poly.entity_id
_entity_poly.type
_entity_poly.pdbx_seq_one_letter_code
_entity_poly.pdbx_strand_id
1 'polypeptide(L)'
;YYNRLYESQRAWHAGEHDIWPWTSYLARILAGAYADFEQRVAAAAEETRSKQDRVRDYILTQAPPEFRRRDVERALPAVSLATIRLVINELRNKEQIVGLGGGPGARWRRV
;
A
#
# COMPACT_ATOMS: atom_id res chain seq x y z
N TYR A 1 -18.66 12.34 -24.77
CA TYR A 1 -18.43 11.33 -25.83
C TYR A 1 -18.88 11.87 -27.18
N TYR A 2 -20.18 11.90 -27.49
CA TYR A 2 -20.68 12.19 -28.84
C TYR A 2 -20.27 13.53 -29.42
N ASN A 3 -20.16 14.59 -28.60
CA ASN A 3 -19.70 15.89 -29.06
C ASN A 3 -18.27 15.85 -29.64
N ARG A 4 -17.32 15.19 -28.94
CA ARG A 4 -15.93 15.07 -29.39
C ARG A 4 -15.79 14.20 -30.65
N LEU A 5 -16.62 13.16 -30.75
CA LEU A 5 -16.70 12.33 -31.95
C LEU A 5 -17.26 13.12 -33.13
N TYR A 6 -18.33 13.89 -32.91
CA TYR A 6 -18.93 14.73 -33.93
C TYR A 6 -17.96 15.80 -34.43
N GLU A 7 -17.24 16.50 -33.55
CA GLU A 7 -16.18 17.45 -33.91
C GLU A 7 -15.14 16.80 -34.82
N SER A 8 -14.78 15.53 -34.56
CA SER A 8 -13.76 14.82 -35.32
C SER A 8 -14.24 14.25 -36.66
N GLN A 9 -15.54 14.25 -36.89
CA GLN A 9 -16.17 13.79 -38.13
C GLN A 9 -16.59 14.96 -39.04
N ARG A 10 -16.44 16.20 -38.60
CA ARG A 10 -16.76 17.37 -39.43
C ARG A 10 -15.86 17.39 -40.67
N ALA A 11 -16.44 17.77 -41.81
CA ALA A 11 -15.75 17.85 -43.10
C ALA A 11 -15.07 16.55 -43.57
N TRP A 12 -15.49 15.38 -43.04
CA TRP A 12 -14.88 14.10 -43.43
C TRP A 12 -14.95 13.83 -44.94
N HIS A 13 -16.06 14.20 -45.57
CA HIS A 13 -16.25 14.08 -47.01
C HIS A 13 -15.26 14.93 -47.83
N ALA A 14 -14.76 16.02 -47.27
CA ALA A 14 -13.77 16.90 -47.90
C ALA A 14 -12.32 16.49 -47.55
N GLY A 15 -12.12 15.48 -46.70
CA GLY A 15 -10.79 15.09 -46.21
C GLY A 15 -10.18 16.06 -45.19
N GLU A 16 -10.92 17.09 -44.76
CA GLU A 16 -10.46 18.15 -43.84
C GLU A 16 -10.82 17.87 -42.36
N HIS A 17 -11.16 16.62 -42.04
CA HIS A 17 -11.51 16.24 -40.68
C HIS A 17 -10.28 16.20 -39.78
N ASP A 18 -10.47 16.56 -38.51
CA ASP A 18 -9.43 16.49 -37.48
C ASP A 18 -9.76 15.37 -36.49
N ILE A 19 -8.88 14.36 -36.36
CA ILE A 19 -9.08 13.25 -35.43
C ILE A 19 -8.72 13.59 -33.98
N TRP A 20 -7.97 14.68 -33.77
CA TRP A 20 -7.41 15.04 -32.47
C TRP A 20 -8.42 15.33 -31.35
N PRO A 21 -9.61 15.92 -31.61
CA PRO A 21 -10.61 16.15 -30.57
C PRO A 21 -11.09 14.84 -29.92
N TRP A 22 -11.28 13.79 -30.71
CA TRP A 22 -11.71 12.47 -30.23
C TRP A 22 -10.58 11.71 -29.53
N THR A 23 -9.39 11.66 -30.13
CA THR A 23 -8.25 10.93 -29.55
C THR A 23 -7.80 11.55 -28.23
N SER A 24 -7.77 12.88 -28.14
CA SER A 24 -7.43 13.60 -26.90
C SER A 24 -8.46 13.37 -25.81
N TYR A 25 -9.75 13.31 -26.17
CA TYR A 25 -10.81 12.96 -25.22
C TYR A 25 -10.67 11.53 -24.70
N LEU A 26 -10.42 10.56 -25.58
CA LEU A 26 -10.22 9.16 -25.21
C LEU A 26 -9.02 9.01 -24.27
N ALA A 27 -7.88 9.64 -24.59
CA ALA A 27 -6.69 9.60 -23.76
C ALA A 27 -6.94 10.13 -22.34
N ARG A 28 -7.71 11.22 -22.19
CA ARG A 28 -8.09 11.75 -20.87
C ARG A 28 -8.96 10.78 -20.07
N ILE A 29 -9.91 10.11 -20.72
CA ILE A 29 -10.72 9.09 -20.04
C ILE A 29 -9.85 7.94 -19.56
N LEU A 30 -8.95 7.45 -20.39
CA LEU A 30 -8.04 6.36 -20.02
C LEU A 30 -7.12 6.76 -18.86
N ALA A 31 -6.57 7.98 -18.90
CA ALA A 31 -5.75 8.51 -17.82
C ALA A 31 -6.52 8.63 -16.49
N GLY A 32 -7.75 9.16 -16.53
CA GLY A 32 -8.61 9.26 -15.35
C GLY A 32 -9.00 7.88 -14.80
N ALA A 33 -9.38 6.95 -15.66
CA ALA A 33 -9.71 5.58 -15.27
C ALA A 33 -8.50 4.85 -14.64
N TYR A 34 -7.30 5.10 -15.15
CA TYR A 34 -6.07 4.53 -14.59
C TYR A 34 -5.75 5.13 -13.21
N ALA A 35 -5.90 6.45 -13.02
CA ALA A 35 -5.71 7.09 -11.73
C ALA A 35 -6.73 6.59 -10.68
N ASP A 36 -8.00 6.46 -11.07
CA ASP A 36 -9.05 5.91 -10.20
C ASP A 36 -8.75 4.44 -9.82
N PHE A 37 -8.24 3.66 -10.78
CA PHE A 37 -7.82 2.28 -10.53
C PHE A 37 -6.64 2.22 -9.56
N GLU A 38 -5.59 3.01 -9.80
CA GLU A 38 -4.42 3.09 -8.93
C GLU A 38 -4.81 3.48 -7.50
N GLN A 39 -5.68 4.48 -7.33
CA GLN A 39 -6.18 4.89 -6.03
C GLN A 39 -6.93 3.77 -5.31
N ARG A 40 -7.77 3.01 -6.02
CA ARG A 40 -8.50 1.87 -5.45
C ARG A 40 -7.57 0.72 -5.09
N VAL A 41 -6.57 0.43 -5.92
CA VAL A 41 -5.55 -0.58 -5.63
C VAL A 41 -4.72 -0.18 -4.41
N ALA A 42 -4.32 1.08 -4.30
CA ALA A 42 -3.62 1.60 -3.13
C ALA A 42 -4.48 1.52 -1.87
N ALA A 43 -5.74 1.96 -1.93
CA ALA A 43 -6.68 1.85 -0.81
C ALA A 43 -6.94 0.40 -0.39
N ALA A 44 -7.11 -0.51 -1.36
CA ALA A 44 -7.23 -1.94 -1.09
C ALA A 44 -5.94 -2.52 -0.48
N ALA A 45 -4.76 -2.06 -0.91
CA ALA A 45 -3.49 -2.45 -0.31
C ALA A 45 -3.34 -1.94 1.14
N GLU A 46 -3.88 -0.75 1.45
CA GLU A 46 -3.95 -0.23 2.81
C GLU A 46 -4.92 -1.01 3.70
N GLU A 47 -6.12 -1.36 3.20
CA GLU A 47 -7.04 -2.29 3.86
C GLU A 47 -6.43 -3.69 4.02
N THR A 48 -5.56 -4.08 3.09
CA THR A 48 -4.81 -5.35 3.09
C THR A 48 -3.49 -5.26 3.87
N ARG A 49 -3.22 -4.21 4.67
CA ARG A 49 -2.15 -4.30 5.68
C ARG A 49 -2.57 -5.34 6.69
N SER A 50 -2.05 -6.56 6.51
CA SER A 50 -2.37 -7.69 7.35
C SER A 50 -2.05 -7.37 8.80
N LYS A 51 -2.64 -8.12 9.74
CA LYS A 51 -2.26 -8.01 11.16
C LYS A 51 -0.73 -8.18 11.36
N GLN A 52 -0.04 -8.88 10.45
CA GLN A 52 1.42 -8.99 10.45
C GLN A 52 2.11 -7.70 10.00
N ASP A 53 1.62 -7.04 8.95
CA ASP A 53 2.21 -5.79 8.44
C ASP A 53 2.08 -4.65 9.44
N ARG A 54 0.95 -4.58 10.15
CA ARG A 54 0.77 -3.61 11.25
C ARG A 54 1.75 -3.83 12.40
N VAL A 55 2.03 -5.09 12.74
CA VAL A 55 3.05 -5.41 13.76
C VAL A 55 4.43 -5.06 13.25
N ARG A 56 4.73 -5.37 11.99
CA ARG A 56 6.04 -5.11 11.37
C ARG A 56 6.32 -3.62 11.33
N ASP A 57 5.36 -2.83 10.83
CA ASP A 57 5.45 -1.37 10.80
C ASP A 57 5.66 -0.82 12.21
N TYR A 58 4.79 -1.17 13.17
CA TYR A 58 4.94 -0.72 14.55
C TYR A 58 6.35 -1.00 15.11
N ILE A 59 6.86 -2.22 14.93
CA ILE A 59 8.20 -2.59 15.43
C ILE A 59 9.29 -1.76 14.75
N LEU A 60 9.23 -1.55 13.43
CA LEU A 60 10.28 -0.89 12.66
C LEU A 60 10.23 0.64 12.77
N THR A 61 9.05 1.25 12.92
CA THR A 61 8.87 2.71 12.78
C THR A 61 8.45 3.41 14.07
N GLN A 62 7.72 2.74 14.97
CA GLN A 62 7.05 3.40 16.11
C GLN A 62 7.53 2.91 17.49
N ALA A 63 7.92 1.64 17.60
CA ALA A 63 8.36 1.08 18.87
C ALA A 63 9.63 1.80 19.37
N PRO A 64 9.89 1.82 20.69
CA PRO A 64 11.16 2.30 21.20
C PRO A 64 12.35 1.46 20.66
N PRO A 65 13.59 2.00 20.65
CA PRO A 65 14.76 1.28 20.15
C PRO A 65 14.95 -0.10 20.80
N GLU A 66 14.59 -0.22 22.08
CA GLU A 66 14.45 -1.47 22.79
C GLU A 66 13.00 -1.69 23.23
N PHE A 67 12.44 -2.85 22.92
CA PHE A 67 11.05 -3.17 23.25
C PHE A 67 10.91 -4.60 23.73
N ARG A 68 9.82 -4.87 24.46
CA ARG A 68 9.38 -6.21 24.80
C ARG A 68 8.16 -6.57 23.97
N ARG A 69 7.93 -7.88 23.81
CA ARG A 69 6.71 -8.39 23.17
C ARG A 69 5.43 -7.82 23.79
N ARG A 70 5.40 -7.64 25.12
CA ARG A 70 4.26 -7.07 25.84
C ARG A 70 3.97 -5.61 25.46
N ASP A 71 5.00 -4.85 25.05
CA ASP A 71 4.82 -3.47 24.63
C ASP A 71 4.08 -3.41 23.29
N VAL A 72 4.43 -4.31 22.35
CA VAL A 72 3.74 -4.49 21.07
C VAL A 72 2.29 -4.98 21.28
N GLU A 73 2.09 -5.92 22.20
CA GLU A 73 0.76 -6.43 22.57
C GLU A 73 -0.14 -5.32 23.12
N ARG A 74 0.40 -4.42 23.97
CA ARG A 74 -0.31 -3.27 24.50
C ARG A 74 -0.63 -2.22 23.42
N ALA A 75 0.28 -2.02 22.47
CA ALA A 75 0.08 -1.07 21.37
C ALA A 75 -0.91 -1.58 20.31
N LEU A 76 -1.01 -2.90 20.13
CA LEU A 76 -1.83 -3.53 19.10
C LEU A 76 -2.80 -4.58 19.69
N PRO A 77 -3.79 -4.17 20.52
CA PRO A 77 -4.66 -5.10 21.25
C PRO A 77 -5.54 -5.98 20.36
N ALA A 78 -5.79 -5.59 19.11
CA ALA A 78 -6.57 -6.36 18.14
C ALA A 78 -5.77 -7.48 17.42
N VAL A 79 -4.46 -7.58 17.68
CA VAL A 79 -3.57 -8.55 17.04
C VAL A 79 -3.27 -9.72 17.99
N SER A 80 -3.42 -10.94 17.48
CA SER A 80 -3.18 -12.14 18.29
C SER A 80 -1.70 -12.28 18.68
N LEU A 81 -1.45 -12.92 19.82
CA LEU A 81 -0.09 -13.17 20.28
C LEU A 81 0.72 -14.05 19.32
N ALA A 82 0.06 -15.00 18.67
CA ALA A 82 0.67 -15.86 17.67
C ALA A 82 1.19 -15.03 16.49
N THR A 83 0.40 -14.06 16.00
CA THR A 83 0.80 -13.14 14.94
C THR A 83 2.01 -12.29 15.33
N ILE A 84 2.03 -11.74 16.55
CA ILE A 84 3.16 -10.94 17.04
C ILE A 84 4.45 -11.77 17.10
N ARG A 85 4.38 -13.00 17.61
CA ARG A 85 5.53 -13.91 17.67
C ARG A 85 6.05 -14.27 16.28
N LEU A 86 5.15 -14.53 15.34
CA LEU A 86 5.50 -14.84 13.95
C LEU A 86 6.31 -13.68 13.34
N VAL A 87 5.83 -12.44 13.46
CA VAL A 87 6.53 -11.27 12.93
C VAL A 87 7.87 -11.00 13.63
N ILE A 88 7.94 -11.15 14.95
CA ILE A 88 9.22 -11.03 15.68
C ILE A 88 10.23 -12.06 15.17
N ASN A 89 9.81 -13.31 14.95
CA ASN A 89 10.69 -14.35 14.42
C ASN A 89 11.13 -14.05 12.98
N GLU A 90 10.23 -13.59 12.12
CA GLU A 90 10.58 -13.16 10.76
C GLU A 90 11.59 -12.01 10.75
N LEU A 91 11.35 -10.97 11.56
CA LEU A 91 12.25 -9.81 11.67
C LEU A 91 13.63 -10.20 12.20
N ARG A 92 13.67 -11.14 13.16
CA ARG A 92 14.92 -11.71 13.66
C ARG A 92 15.66 -12.48 12.56
N ASN A 93 14.95 -13.33 11.80
CA ASN A 93 15.54 -14.11 10.71
C ASN A 93 16.08 -13.22 9.58
N LYS A 94 15.47 -12.05 9.39
CA LYS A 94 15.93 -11.01 8.47
C LYS A 94 16.99 -10.08 9.06
N GLU A 95 17.46 -10.35 10.28
CA GLU A 95 18.49 -9.56 10.97
C GLU A 95 18.11 -8.08 11.18
N GLN A 96 16.80 -7.77 11.16
CA GLN A 96 16.31 -6.40 11.39
C GLN A 96 16.13 -6.09 12.88
N ILE A 97 16.06 -7.13 13.71
CA ILE A 97 16.05 -7.02 15.18
C ILE A 97 16.95 -8.08 15.80
N VAL A 98 17.52 -7.75 16.95
CA VAL A 98 18.37 -8.64 17.75
C VAL A 98 17.79 -8.83 19.14
N GLY A 99 17.90 -10.05 19.67
CA GLY A 99 17.48 -10.37 21.03
C GLY A 99 18.55 -9.98 22.04
N LEU A 100 18.18 -9.19 23.05
CA LEU A 100 19.07 -8.77 24.15
C LEU A 100 19.02 -9.72 25.37
N GLY A 101 18.26 -10.82 25.30
CA GLY A 101 18.15 -11.82 26.37
C GLY A 101 17.07 -12.88 26.08
N GLY A 102 17.13 -14.00 26.80
CA GLY A 102 16.19 -15.13 26.66
C GLY A 102 15.02 -15.13 27.65
N GLY A 103 13.94 -15.85 27.33
CA GLY A 103 12.82 -16.12 28.24
C GLY A 103 11.61 -15.15 28.15
N PRO A 104 10.64 -15.25 29.08
CA PRO A 104 9.38 -14.49 29.02
C PRO A 104 9.54 -12.96 29.05
N GLY A 105 10.69 -12.47 29.54
CA GLY A 105 11.07 -11.05 29.59
C GLY A 105 12.01 -10.60 28.48
N ALA A 106 12.18 -11.41 27.42
CA ALA A 106 13.07 -11.11 26.30
C ALA A 106 12.85 -9.68 25.77
N ARG A 107 13.96 -8.94 25.67
CA ARG A 107 14.02 -7.63 25.05
C ARG A 107 14.57 -7.77 23.65
N TRP A 108 14.04 -6.97 22.75
CA TRP A 108 14.45 -6.90 21.36
C TRP A 108 14.94 -5.49 21.08
N ARG A 109 15.96 -5.38 20.24
CA ARG A 109 16.47 -4.11 19.74
C ARG A 109 16.43 -4.12 18.22
N ARG A 110 16.04 -3.01 17.61
CA ARG A 110 16.26 -2.83 16.16
C ARG A 110 17.76 -2.75 15.87
N VAL A 111 18.17 -3.31 14.74
CA VAL A 111 19.54 -3.17 14.21
C VAL A 111 19.69 -1.82 13.52
#